data_AF-A0A7C3YDR0-F1
#
_entry.id   AF-A0A7C3YDR0-F1
#
_cell.length_a   1.000
_cell.length_b   1.000
_cell.length_c   1.000
_cell.angle_alpha   90.00
_cell.angle_beta   90.00
_cell.angle_gamma   90.00
#
_symmetry.space_group_name_H-M   'P 1'
#
loop_
_entity.id
_entity.type
_entity.pdbx_description
1 polymer ?
#
loop_
_entity_poly.entity_id
_entity_poly.type
_entity_poly.pdbx_seq_one_letter_code
_entity_poly.pdbx_strand_id
1 'polypeptide(L)'
;MVTLSHYGHDEANSLTRVALLLKTGGGRSDEGQGRGIHWHIENPVYYIATDEKRQEIPWVQAEFNGVVTEYLSADSNLTPEQIAQAEKRKMDCVDCHNRATHVFRRPEDALDKALANGTIPADLPAIKQQGVTVLERTYASEEEAATAIAAVADFYRTNYPDVYAARESDVKKAVAALQVLFDQTQFPFMGVTLETHPNNIGHKDSPGCFRCHDGKHLSADNQAIRLECNICHSIPQVADPGKPLPAIQMAVVKEPESHRSTTWLAEHRFKFDASCTDCHTVDNPGGSDNSSFCSNSACHATQWQYVGLDAPKVRQLTAPPKVPTKGVPGPVPHPIGPRTDCTICHGADKVRPAPESHAGFTPDSCTSCHKPTLQESPAAAASTAPAPESPGTAVPAISHDLAGREDCLLCHNPEGGLKPAPQDHIGRTVETCQACHKPPA
;
A
#
# COMPACT_ATOMS: atom_id res chain seq x y z
N MET A 1 -6.56 -16.04 1.58
CA MET A 1 -5.73 -15.07 0.83
C MET A 1 -6.65 -14.19 0.02
N VAL A 2 -6.36 -12.89 -0.04
CA VAL A 2 -7.09 -11.89 -0.84
C VAL A 2 -6.10 -11.29 -1.81
N THR A 3 -6.49 -11.19 -3.08
CA THR A 3 -5.72 -10.50 -4.13
C THR A 3 -6.59 -9.40 -4.72
N LEU A 4 -6.12 -8.18 -4.64
CA LEU A 4 -6.75 -6.98 -5.18
C LEU A 4 -6.00 -6.59 -6.45
N SER A 5 -6.74 -6.36 -7.53
CA SER A 5 -6.20 -5.85 -8.79
C SER A 5 -6.63 -4.40 -8.93
N HIS A 6 -5.70 -3.53 -9.29
CA HIS A 6 -5.94 -2.12 -9.53
C HIS A 6 -5.37 -1.74 -10.89
N TYR A 7 -6.20 -1.16 -11.74
CA TYR A 7 -5.79 -0.64 -13.04
C TYR A 7 -5.58 0.86 -12.93
N GLY A 8 -4.44 1.33 -13.44
CA GLY A 8 -4.10 2.75 -13.49
C GLY A 8 -4.96 3.55 -14.47
N HIS A 9 -4.98 4.87 -14.28
CA HIS A 9 -5.65 5.81 -15.20
C HIS A 9 -4.79 6.20 -16.42
N ASP A 10 -3.68 5.49 -16.65
CA ASP A 10 -2.84 5.63 -17.83
C ASP A 10 -3.45 4.92 -19.04
N GLU A 11 -2.95 5.26 -20.24
CA GLU A 11 -3.42 4.70 -21.50
C GLU A 11 -3.33 3.18 -21.56
N ALA A 12 -2.31 2.58 -20.93
CA ALA A 12 -2.13 1.13 -20.91
C ALA A 12 -2.97 0.42 -19.83
N ASN A 13 -3.71 1.18 -19.01
CA ASN A 13 -4.42 0.69 -17.82
C ASN A 13 -3.48 -0.17 -16.95
N SER A 14 -2.34 0.38 -16.55
CA SER A 14 -1.26 -0.38 -15.91
C SER A 14 -1.76 -1.14 -14.67
N LEU A 15 -1.56 -2.46 -14.64
CA LEU A 15 -2.11 -3.33 -13.59
C LEU A 15 -1.14 -3.49 -12.41
N THR A 16 -1.54 -2.97 -11.26
CA THR A 16 -0.91 -3.25 -9.97
C THR A 16 -1.73 -4.30 -9.21
N ARG A 17 -1.05 -5.24 -8.55
CA ARG A 17 -1.73 -6.24 -7.70
C ARG A 17 -1.25 -6.15 -6.26
N VAL A 18 -2.17 -6.26 -5.31
CA VAL A 18 -1.87 -6.35 -3.89
C VAL A 18 -2.40 -7.68 -3.37
N ALA A 19 -1.54 -8.47 -2.73
CA ALA A 19 -1.92 -9.74 -2.11
C ALA A 19 -1.65 -9.73 -0.61
N LEU A 20 -2.61 -10.22 0.17
CA LEU A 20 -2.50 -10.32 1.62
C LEU A 20 -3.32 -11.50 2.16
N LEU A 21 -3.05 -11.90 3.39
CA LEU A 21 -3.74 -13.00 4.06
C LEU A 21 -4.48 -12.46 5.29
N LEU A 22 -5.82 -12.43 5.25
CA LEU A 22 -6.65 -12.05 6.38
C LEU A 22 -6.53 -13.08 7.51
N LYS A 23 -6.26 -12.60 8.73
CA LYS A 23 -6.22 -13.41 9.94
C LYS A 23 -7.61 -13.44 10.56
N THR A 24 -8.51 -14.21 9.94
CA THR A 24 -9.91 -14.29 10.36
C THR A 24 -10.04 -14.71 11.82
N GLY A 25 -9.28 -15.72 12.26
CA GLY A 25 -9.13 -16.06 13.69
C GLY A 25 -10.46 -16.21 14.46
N GLY A 26 -10.41 -16.18 15.79
CA GLY A 26 -11.60 -16.17 16.65
C GLY A 26 -12.15 -17.53 17.10
N GLY A 27 -11.34 -18.60 17.04
CA GLY A 27 -11.69 -19.89 17.65
C GLY A 27 -11.64 -19.85 19.17
N ARG A 28 -12.27 -20.87 19.80
CA ARG A 28 -12.29 -21.06 21.26
C ARG A 28 -10.88 -20.98 21.87
N SER A 29 -10.78 -20.71 23.17
CA SER A 29 -9.48 -20.54 23.86
C SER A 29 -8.51 -21.72 23.69
N ASP A 30 -9.03 -22.92 23.46
CA ASP A 30 -8.32 -24.18 23.16
C ASP A 30 -7.91 -24.35 21.69
N GLU A 31 -8.48 -23.59 20.74
CA GLU A 31 -8.23 -23.70 19.29
C GLU A 31 -7.42 -22.53 18.70
N GLY A 32 -7.21 -21.44 19.44
CA GLY A 32 -6.43 -20.30 18.91
C GLY A 32 -6.35 -19.05 19.77
N GLN A 33 -6.69 -19.13 21.07
CA GLN A 33 -6.70 -17.99 22.00
C GLN A 33 -7.55 -16.78 21.54
N GLY A 34 -8.53 -16.98 20.65
CA GLY A 34 -9.31 -15.87 20.09
C GLY A 34 -8.46 -14.81 19.38
N ARG A 35 -7.27 -15.08 18.85
CA ARG A 35 -6.45 -14.06 18.16
C ARG A 35 -6.97 -13.79 16.73
N GLY A 36 -6.64 -12.63 16.17
CA GLY A 36 -7.05 -12.20 14.82
C GLY A 36 -8.19 -11.18 14.82
N ILE A 37 -8.79 -10.92 13.66
CA ILE A 37 -9.82 -9.86 13.52
C ILE A 37 -11.12 -10.17 14.27
N HIS A 38 -11.41 -11.45 14.54
CA HIS A 38 -12.57 -11.89 15.32
C HIS A 38 -12.30 -11.99 16.83
N TRP A 39 -11.22 -11.39 17.34
CA TRP A 39 -10.86 -11.47 18.75
C TRP A 39 -11.98 -11.03 19.70
N HIS A 40 -12.74 -10.02 19.30
CA HIS A 40 -13.85 -9.44 20.06
C HIS A 40 -15.07 -10.37 20.23
N ILE A 41 -15.12 -11.51 19.50
CA ILE A 41 -16.23 -12.47 19.62
C ILE A 41 -16.14 -13.25 20.93
N GLU A 42 -14.93 -13.67 21.30
CA GLU A 42 -14.64 -14.42 22.52
C GLU A 42 -14.27 -13.51 23.70
N ASN A 43 -13.82 -12.29 23.41
CA ASN A 43 -13.34 -11.34 24.41
C ASN A 43 -14.25 -10.10 24.45
N PRO A 44 -14.99 -9.88 25.56
CA PRO A 44 -15.92 -8.78 25.67
C PRO A 44 -15.26 -7.42 25.42
N VAL A 45 -15.85 -6.65 24.50
CA VAL A 45 -15.52 -5.24 24.30
C VAL A 45 -16.76 -4.40 24.44
N TYR A 46 -16.63 -3.31 25.19
CA TYR A 46 -17.64 -2.28 25.36
C TYR A 46 -17.10 -0.96 24.83
N TYR A 47 -17.97 -0.14 24.25
CA TYR A 47 -17.57 1.15 23.74
C TYR A 47 -18.67 2.20 23.91
N ILE A 48 -18.27 3.46 23.87
CA ILE A 48 -19.17 4.62 23.80
C ILE A 48 -18.93 5.26 22.45
N ALA A 49 -20.00 5.49 21.68
CA ALA A 49 -19.95 6.26 20.45
C ALA A 49 -20.61 7.63 20.65
N THR A 50 -20.11 8.65 19.96
CA THR A 50 -20.64 10.02 20.03
C THR A 50 -21.52 10.41 18.84
N ASP A 51 -21.65 9.54 17.86
CA ASP A 51 -22.49 9.71 16.68
C ASP A 51 -23.44 8.52 16.47
N GLU A 52 -24.55 8.75 15.77
CA GLU A 52 -25.57 7.73 15.53
C GLU A 52 -25.06 6.55 14.68
N LYS A 53 -24.14 6.81 13.75
CA LYS A 53 -23.55 5.79 12.87
C LYS A 53 -22.42 5.03 13.55
N ARG A 54 -22.06 5.39 14.79
CA ARG A 54 -20.99 4.78 15.59
C ARG A 54 -19.64 4.79 14.86
N GLN A 55 -19.35 5.88 14.16
CA GLN A 55 -18.08 6.10 13.50
C GLN A 55 -17.04 6.77 14.41
N GLU A 56 -17.49 7.52 15.41
CA GLU A 56 -16.67 8.19 16.41
C GLU A 56 -16.80 7.46 17.75
N ILE A 57 -15.75 6.70 18.10
CA ILE A 57 -15.69 5.91 19.34
C ILE A 57 -14.57 6.50 20.20
N PRO A 58 -14.84 7.43 21.13
CA PRO A 58 -13.80 8.01 21.98
C PRO A 58 -13.39 7.15 23.18
N TRP A 59 -14.19 6.15 23.59
CA TRP A 59 -13.92 5.32 24.76
C TRP A 59 -14.20 3.85 24.44
N VAL A 60 -13.28 2.99 24.91
CA VAL A 60 -13.33 1.54 24.72
C VAL A 60 -12.91 0.85 26.02
N GLN A 61 -13.58 -0.23 26.38
CA GLN A 61 -13.16 -1.15 27.43
C GLN A 61 -13.06 -2.56 26.84
N ALA A 62 -11.95 -3.24 27.10
CA ALA A 62 -11.72 -4.60 26.66
C ALA A 62 -11.39 -5.51 27.86
N GLU A 63 -11.95 -6.71 27.84
CA GLU A 63 -11.65 -7.75 28.83
C GLU A 63 -10.85 -8.88 28.20
N PHE A 64 -9.72 -9.25 28.80
CA PHE A 64 -8.89 -10.36 28.36
C PHE A 64 -8.31 -11.12 29.56
N ASN A 65 -8.52 -12.43 29.63
CA ASN A 65 -8.06 -13.28 30.74
C ASN A 65 -8.42 -12.72 32.13
N GLY A 66 -9.61 -12.13 32.27
CA GLY A 66 -10.09 -11.51 33.51
C GLY A 66 -9.48 -10.13 33.82
N VAL A 67 -8.62 -9.60 32.94
CA VAL A 67 -8.09 -8.23 33.04
C VAL A 67 -8.96 -7.30 32.23
N VAL A 68 -9.54 -6.31 32.89
CA VAL A 68 -10.30 -5.23 32.25
C VAL A 68 -9.37 -4.04 32.03
N THR A 69 -9.29 -3.58 30.77
CA THR A 69 -8.52 -2.38 30.41
C THR A 69 -9.44 -1.38 29.73
N GLU A 70 -9.41 -0.14 30.21
CA GLU A 70 -10.10 0.98 29.59
C GLU A 70 -9.13 1.82 28.78
N TYR A 71 -9.63 2.33 27.65
CA TYR A 71 -8.91 3.18 26.72
C TYR A 71 -9.75 4.40 26.42
N LEU A 72 -9.11 5.56 26.43
CA LEU A 72 -9.69 6.83 26.03
C LEU A 72 -8.86 7.38 24.87
N SER A 73 -9.53 7.82 23.82
CA SER A 73 -8.89 8.53 22.72
C SER A 73 -8.22 9.80 23.24
N ALA A 74 -6.97 10.04 22.84
CA ALA A 74 -6.21 11.23 23.23
C ALA A 74 -6.85 12.55 22.78
N ASP A 75 -7.75 12.50 21.80
CA ASP A 75 -8.51 13.65 21.30
C ASP A 75 -9.92 13.76 21.92
N SER A 76 -10.27 12.86 22.85
CA SER A 76 -11.58 12.83 23.47
C SER A 76 -11.80 13.99 24.42
N ASN A 77 -13.02 14.54 24.40
CA ASN A 77 -13.49 15.55 25.35
C ASN A 77 -14.45 14.97 26.41
N LEU A 78 -14.61 13.64 26.48
CA LEU A 78 -15.52 13.02 27.45
C LEU A 78 -14.98 13.15 28.88
N THR A 79 -15.82 13.64 29.80
CA THR A 79 -15.50 13.66 31.23
C THR A 79 -15.79 12.30 31.89
N PRO A 80 -15.17 11.99 33.04
CA PRO A 80 -15.49 10.78 33.80
C PRO A 80 -16.98 10.61 34.13
N GLU A 81 -17.67 11.71 34.44
CA GLU A 81 -19.11 11.72 34.71
C GLU A 81 -19.93 11.35 33.46
N GLN A 82 -19.54 11.90 32.30
CA GLN A 82 -20.17 11.55 31.02
C GLN A 82 -19.95 10.09 30.68
N ILE A 83 -18.73 9.57 30.87
CA ILE A 83 -18.42 8.14 30.66
C ILE A 83 -19.23 7.26 31.62
N ALA A 84 -19.40 7.66 32.88
CA ALA A 84 -20.17 6.91 33.86
C ALA A 84 -21.66 6.82 33.49
N GLN A 85 -22.22 7.88 32.92
CA GLN A 85 -23.64 7.98 32.56
C GLN A 85 -23.96 7.48 31.13
N ALA A 86 -22.97 7.45 30.24
CA ALA A 86 -23.14 7.02 28.86
C ALA A 86 -23.50 5.53 28.74
N GLU A 87 -24.28 5.21 27.72
CA GLU A 87 -24.55 3.83 27.34
C GLU A 87 -23.25 3.17 26.84
N LYS A 88 -22.78 2.17 27.58
CA LYS A 88 -21.64 1.33 27.18
C LYS A 88 -22.15 0.16 26.37
N ARG A 89 -22.11 0.30 25.05
CA ARG A 89 -22.59 -0.75 24.14
C ARG A 89 -21.57 -1.88 24.07
N LYS A 90 -22.03 -3.12 24.24
CA LYS A 90 -21.24 -4.31 23.92
C LYS A 90 -21.08 -4.46 22.41
N MET A 91 -19.86 -4.65 21.95
CA MET A 91 -19.54 -4.89 20.54
C MET A 91 -20.20 -6.18 20.03
N ASP A 92 -20.78 -6.09 18.84
CA ASP A 92 -21.45 -7.20 18.15
C ASP A 92 -20.95 -7.31 16.70
N CYS A 93 -21.24 -8.44 16.05
CA CYS A 93 -20.90 -8.75 14.67
C CYS A 93 -21.27 -7.62 13.71
N VAL A 94 -22.43 -6.97 13.92
CA VAL A 94 -22.94 -5.91 13.04
C VAL A 94 -22.19 -4.58 13.15
N ASP A 95 -21.42 -4.37 14.23
CA ASP A 95 -20.61 -3.17 14.37
C ASP A 95 -19.40 -3.21 13.39
N CYS A 96 -19.01 -4.41 12.94
CA CYS A 96 -18.00 -4.64 11.89
C CYS A 96 -18.61 -5.07 10.53
N HIS A 97 -19.64 -5.91 10.54
CA HIS A 97 -20.33 -6.42 9.34
C HIS A 97 -21.58 -5.59 8.99
N ASN A 98 -21.46 -4.27 9.04
CA ASN A 98 -22.58 -3.33 8.89
C ASN A 98 -23.18 -3.28 7.45
N ARG A 99 -22.59 -3.99 6.49
CA ARG A 99 -23.02 -4.10 5.09
C ARG A 99 -22.99 -5.54 4.57
N ALA A 100 -23.34 -6.52 5.42
CA ALA A 100 -23.23 -7.94 5.07
C ALA A 100 -24.06 -8.35 3.84
N THR A 101 -25.26 -7.79 3.66
CA THR A 101 -26.20 -8.18 2.58
C THR A 101 -26.30 -7.16 1.45
N HIS A 102 -26.16 -5.86 1.76
CA HIS A 102 -26.22 -4.78 0.78
C HIS A 102 -24.81 -4.19 0.57
N VAL A 103 -24.13 -4.67 -0.47
CA VAL A 103 -22.73 -4.32 -0.74
C VAL A 103 -22.66 -3.21 -1.78
N PHE A 104 -22.63 -1.97 -1.32
CA PHE A 104 -22.40 -0.79 -2.18
C PHE A 104 -20.91 -0.65 -2.47
N ARG A 105 -20.48 -1.12 -3.65
CA ARG A 105 -19.08 -1.04 -4.10
C ARG A 105 -18.78 0.33 -4.69
N ARG A 106 -17.53 0.77 -4.60
CA ARG A 106 -17.06 1.92 -5.36
C ARG A 106 -17.10 1.59 -6.86
N PRO A 107 -17.50 2.53 -7.73
CA PRO A 107 -17.50 2.30 -9.16
C PRO A 107 -16.10 1.93 -9.68
N GLU A 108 -15.07 2.58 -9.15
CA GLU A 108 -13.68 2.30 -9.50
C GLU A 108 -13.27 0.85 -9.22
N ASP A 109 -13.60 0.31 -8.04
CA ASP A 109 -13.28 -1.07 -7.65
C ASP A 109 -14.09 -2.09 -8.48
N ALA A 110 -15.34 -1.74 -8.83
CA ALA A 110 -16.20 -2.57 -9.65
C ALA A 110 -15.67 -2.63 -11.11
N LEU A 111 -15.16 -1.51 -11.61
CA LEU A 111 -14.47 -1.42 -12.89
C LEU A 111 -13.16 -2.22 -12.89
N ASP A 112 -12.34 -2.11 -11.83
CA ASP A 112 -11.12 -2.93 -11.68
C ASP A 112 -11.43 -4.43 -11.76
N LYS A 113 -12.52 -4.86 -11.12
CA LYS A 113 -12.98 -6.26 -11.19
C LYS A 113 -13.45 -6.65 -12.60
N ALA A 114 -14.15 -5.75 -13.30
CA ALA A 114 -14.62 -5.98 -14.67
C ALA A 114 -13.47 -6.04 -15.69
N LEU A 115 -12.39 -5.30 -15.45
CA LEU A 115 -11.15 -5.38 -16.23
C LEU A 115 -10.39 -6.68 -15.91
N ALA A 116 -10.25 -7.01 -14.62
CA ALA A 116 -9.52 -8.19 -14.16
C ALA A 116 -10.14 -9.51 -14.63
N ASN A 117 -11.47 -9.58 -14.76
CA ASN A 117 -12.18 -10.78 -15.20
C ASN A 117 -12.48 -10.81 -16.72
N GLY A 118 -12.05 -9.79 -17.47
CA GLY A 118 -12.23 -9.70 -18.92
C GLY A 118 -13.65 -9.35 -19.38
N THR A 119 -14.54 -8.92 -18.48
CA THR A 119 -15.86 -8.37 -18.87
C THR A 119 -15.69 -7.12 -19.74
N ILE A 120 -14.71 -6.29 -19.36
CA ILE A 120 -14.22 -5.17 -20.16
C ILE A 120 -12.79 -5.51 -20.58
N PRO A 121 -12.45 -5.49 -21.88
CA PRO A 121 -11.07 -5.76 -22.32
C PRO A 121 -10.12 -4.70 -21.76
N ALA A 122 -9.18 -5.12 -20.92
CA ALA A 122 -8.24 -4.23 -20.25
C ALA A 122 -7.17 -3.65 -21.18
N ASP A 123 -7.06 -4.17 -22.40
CA ASP A 123 -6.20 -3.68 -23.47
C ASP A 123 -6.90 -2.66 -24.39
N LEU A 124 -8.10 -2.18 -24.02
CA LEU A 124 -8.68 -0.98 -24.63
C LEU A 124 -7.95 0.26 -24.09
N PRO A 125 -7.35 1.09 -24.95
CA PRO A 125 -6.59 2.26 -24.49
C PRO A 125 -7.43 3.19 -23.61
N ALA A 126 -6.90 3.53 -22.43
CA ALA A 126 -7.51 4.45 -21.46
C ALA A 126 -8.92 4.08 -20.95
N ILE A 127 -9.39 2.83 -21.13
CA ILE A 127 -10.74 2.43 -20.71
C ILE A 127 -10.99 2.61 -19.22
N LYS A 128 -9.95 2.42 -18.39
CA LYS A 128 -10.05 2.63 -16.93
C LYS A 128 -10.32 4.10 -16.61
N GLN A 129 -9.56 5.01 -17.21
CA GLN A 129 -9.74 6.46 -17.04
C GLN A 129 -11.12 6.92 -17.53
N GLN A 130 -11.53 6.49 -18.73
CA GLN A 130 -12.84 6.86 -19.29
C GLN A 130 -13.99 6.29 -18.45
N GLY A 131 -13.88 5.03 -18.03
CA GLY A 131 -14.86 4.38 -17.18
C GLY A 131 -15.03 5.09 -15.84
N VAL A 132 -13.95 5.38 -15.12
CA VAL A 132 -14.03 6.13 -13.85
C VAL A 132 -14.66 7.51 -14.05
N THR A 133 -14.26 8.24 -15.10
CA THR A 133 -14.79 9.57 -15.41
C THR A 133 -16.32 9.57 -15.54
N VAL A 134 -16.88 8.60 -16.26
CA VAL A 134 -18.34 8.53 -16.44
C VAL A 134 -19.06 7.90 -15.26
N LEU A 135 -18.42 6.99 -14.52
CA LEU A 135 -19.04 6.28 -13.40
C LEU A 135 -19.06 7.07 -12.09
N GLU A 136 -18.11 7.97 -11.87
CA GLU A 136 -18.03 8.78 -10.64
C GLU A 136 -18.63 10.19 -10.79
N ARG A 137 -19.03 10.57 -12.01
CA ARG A 137 -19.75 11.82 -12.27
C ARG A 137 -21.16 11.77 -11.67
N THR A 138 -21.60 12.90 -11.12
CA THR A 138 -23.00 13.11 -10.72
C THR A 138 -23.85 13.51 -11.93
N TYR A 139 -25.02 12.89 -12.07
CA TYR A 139 -26.00 13.14 -13.13
C TYR A 139 -27.34 13.56 -12.53
N ALA A 140 -28.11 14.34 -13.30
CA ALA A 140 -29.46 14.77 -12.89
C ALA A 140 -30.52 13.67 -13.11
N SER A 141 -30.29 12.74 -14.04
CA SER A 141 -31.20 11.62 -14.34
C SER A 141 -30.43 10.36 -14.78
N GLU A 142 -31.07 9.20 -14.69
CA GLU A 142 -30.56 7.95 -15.26
C GLU A 142 -30.38 8.04 -16.79
N GLU A 143 -31.24 8.79 -17.48
CA GLU A 143 -31.14 9.03 -18.92
C GLU A 143 -29.90 9.86 -19.30
N GLU A 144 -29.57 10.88 -18.51
CA GLU A 144 -28.35 11.67 -18.68
C GLU A 144 -27.11 10.79 -18.48
N ALA A 145 -27.11 9.97 -17.42
CA ALA A 145 -26.03 9.04 -17.14
C ALA A 145 -25.84 8.03 -18.29
N ALA A 146 -26.93 7.41 -18.75
CA ALA A 146 -26.90 6.44 -19.83
C ALA A 146 -26.33 7.05 -21.13
N THR A 147 -26.73 8.30 -21.43
CA THR A 147 -26.23 9.04 -22.60
C THR A 147 -24.75 9.38 -22.47
N ALA A 148 -24.32 9.86 -21.31
CA ALA A 148 -22.92 10.20 -21.05
C ALA A 148 -22.00 8.97 -21.09
N ILE A 149 -22.45 7.84 -20.54
CA ILE A 149 -21.71 6.58 -20.61
C ILE A 149 -21.65 6.06 -22.06
N ALA A 150 -22.74 6.19 -22.83
CA ALA A 150 -22.75 5.82 -24.24
C ALA A 150 -21.74 6.61 -25.08
N ALA A 151 -21.49 7.87 -24.73
CA ALA A 151 -20.52 8.75 -25.40
C ALA A 151 -19.06 8.28 -25.24
N VAL A 152 -18.77 7.30 -24.38
CA VAL A 152 -17.44 6.65 -24.36
C VAL A 152 -17.13 6.01 -25.73
N ALA A 153 -18.12 5.56 -26.50
CA ALA A 153 -17.89 5.11 -27.87
C ALA A 153 -17.39 6.24 -28.79
N ASP A 154 -17.87 7.47 -28.61
CA ASP A 154 -17.43 8.64 -29.39
C ASP A 154 -16.00 9.04 -29.05
N PHE A 155 -15.59 8.85 -27.79
CA PHE A 155 -14.19 9.00 -27.40
C PHE A 155 -13.28 8.08 -28.23
N TYR A 156 -13.65 6.81 -28.41
CA TYR A 156 -12.86 5.88 -29.25
C TYR A 156 -12.93 6.24 -30.73
N ARG A 157 -14.09 6.65 -31.26
CA ARG A 157 -14.21 7.11 -32.66
C ARG A 157 -13.28 8.29 -32.97
N THR A 158 -13.11 9.19 -32.00
CA THR A 158 -12.36 10.44 -32.18
C THR A 158 -10.88 10.27 -31.90
N ASN A 159 -10.51 9.64 -30.79
CA ASN A 159 -9.13 9.58 -30.30
C ASN A 159 -8.40 8.30 -30.72
N TYR A 160 -9.14 7.23 -31.02
CA TYR A 160 -8.60 5.93 -31.39
C TYR A 160 -9.34 5.33 -32.60
N PRO A 161 -9.42 6.05 -33.74
CA PRO A 161 -10.24 5.63 -34.88
C PRO A 161 -9.88 4.24 -35.42
N ASP A 162 -8.59 3.90 -35.45
CA ASP A 162 -8.10 2.58 -35.89
C ASP A 162 -8.54 1.46 -34.93
N VAL A 163 -8.46 1.71 -33.62
CA VAL A 163 -8.95 0.76 -32.60
C VAL A 163 -10.45 0.62 -32.71
N TYR A 164 -11.19 1.71 -32.88
CA TYR A 164 -12.63 1.68 -33.04
C TYR A 164 -13.06 0.87 -34.27
N ALA A 165 -12.39 1.08 -35.41
CA ALA A 165 -12.68 0.34 -36.64
C ALA A 165 -12.37 -1.16 -36.51
N ALA A 166 -11.26 -1.53 -35.85
CA ALA A 166 -10.86 -2.92 -35.69
C ALA A 166 -11.62 -3.66 -34.56
N ARG A 167 -12.01 -2.94 -33.50
CA ARG A 167 -12.53 -3.49 -32.25
C ARG A 167 -13.85 -2.87 -31.81
N GLU A 168 -14.69 -2.49 -32.77
CA GLU A 168 -16.00 -1.85 -32.50
C GLU A 168 -16.86 -2.67 -31.52
N SER A 169 -16.84 -4.00 -31.65
CA SER A 169 -17.58 -4.90 -30.76
C SER A 169 -17.10 -4.82 -29.31
N ASP A 170 -15.79 -4.73 -29.09
CA ASP A 170 -15.21 -4.62 -27.75
C ASP A 170 -15.57 -3.28 -27.10
N VAL A 171 -15.52 -2.19 -27.88
CA VAL A 171 -15.93 -0.85 -27.40
C VAL A 171 -17.42 -0.86 -27.01
N LYS A 172 -18.29 -1.46 -27.84
CA LYS A 172 -19.72 -1.58 -27.51
C LYS A 172 -19.97 -2.42 -26.25
N LYS A 173 -19.24 -3.53 -26.08
CA LYS A 173 -19.30 -4.35 -24.86
C LYS A 173 -18.83 -3.58 -23.64
N ALA A 174 -17.74 -2.82 -23.76
CA ALA A 174 -17.22 -1.99 -22.69
C ALA A 174 -18.25 -0.93 -22.25
N VAL A 175 -18.86 -0.23 -23.19
CA VAL A 175 -19.94 0.74 -22.91
C VAL A 175 -21.12 0.08 -22.19
N ALA A 176 -21.61 -1.05 -22.70
CA ALA A 176 -22.72 -1.77 -22.06
C ALA A 176 -22.36 -2.24 -20.64
N ALA A 177 -21.13 -2.72 -20.43
CA ALA A 177 -20.65 -3.10 -19.11
C ALA A 177 -20.55 -1.89 -18.17
N LEU A 178 -20.10 -0.72 -18.66
CA LEU A 178 -20.09 0.52 -17.86
C LEU A 178 -21.50 0.95 -17.44
N GLN A 179 -22.51 0.83 -18.31
CA GLN A 179 -23.90 1.11 -17.94
C GLN A 179 -24.37 0.17 -16.82
N VAL A 180 -24.12 -1.13 -16.93
CA VAL A 180 -24.43 -2.10 -15.87
C VAL A 180 -23.70 -1.79 -14.57
N LEU A 181 -22.43 -1.38 -14.64
CA LEU A 181 -21.66 -0.99 -13.47
C LEU A 181 -22.22 0.27 -12.80
N PHE A 182 -22.70 1.24 -13.57
CA PHE A 182 -23.34 2.44 -13.05
C PHE A 182 -24.58 2.06 -12.22
N ASP A 183 -25.49 1.26 -12.79
CA ASP A 183 -26.71 0.82 -12.10
C ASP A 183 -26.44 0.02 -10.81
N GLN A 184 -25.29 -0.65 -10.73
CA GLN A 184 -24.88 -1.44 -9.57
C GLN A 184 -24.15 -0.66 -8.49
N THR A 185 -23.62 0.52 -8.81
CA THR A 185 -22.70 1.25 -7.92
C THR A 185 -23.15 2.66 -7.59
N GLN A 186 -23.99 3.27 -8.42
CA GLN A 186 -24.48 4.63 -8.26
C GLN A 186 -25.97 4.64 -7.93
N PHE A 187 -26.30 5.21 -6.77
CA PHE A 187 -27.68 5.36 -6.29
C PHE A 187 -27.96 6.82 -5.87
N PRO A 188 -27.69 7.82 -6.73
CA PRO A 188 -27.75 9.24 -6.35
C PRO A 188 -29.13 9.66 -5.86
N PHE A 189 -30.20 9.11 -6.45
CA PHE A 189 -31.58 9.43 -6.09
C PHE A 189 -32.01 8.86 -4.74
N MET A 190 -31.29 7.87 -4.21
CA MET A 190 -31.53 7.25 -2.90
C MET A 190 -30.66 7.86 -1.78
N GLY A 191 -29.77 8.82 -2.11
CA GLY A 191 -28.85 9.42 -1.13
C GLY A 191 -27.82 8.44 -0.55
N VAL A 192 -27.59 7.30 -1.22
CA VAL A 192 -26.63 6.29 -0.78
C VAL A 192 -25.24 6.63 -1.30
N THR A 193 -24.34 6.95 -0.38
CA THR A 193 -22.93 7.26 -0.63
C THR A 193 -22.06 6.47 0.35
N LEU A 194 -20.75 6.47 0.13
CA LEU A 194 -19.79 5.89 1.08
C LEU A 194 -19.83 6.59 2.45
N GLU A 195 -20.21 7.87 2.47
CA GLU A 195 -20.33 8.67 3.70
C GLU A 195 -21.65 8.40 4.43
N THR A 196 -22.76 8.28 3.68
CA THR A 196 -24.06 7.98 4.31
C THR A 196 -24.09 6.55 4.85
N HIS A 197 -23.34 5.63 4.23
CA HIS A 197 -23.25 4.24 4.60
C HIS A 197 -21.78 3.82 4.70
N PRO A 198 -21.06 3.96 5.81
CA PRO A 198 -19.67 3.47 5.88
C PRO A 198 -19.58 1.94 5.76
N ASN A 199 -18.41 1.39 5.40
CA ASN A 199 -18.19 -0.07 5.35
C ASN A 199 -17.09 -0.51 6.33
N ASN A 200 -17.52 -1.13 7.43
CA ASN A 200 -16.65 -1.32 8.59
C ASN A 200 -15.71 -2.53 8.48
N ILE A 201 -15.77 -3.30 7.39
CA ILE A 201 -14.97 -4.52 7.19
C ILE A 201 -13.49 -4.24 6.82
N GLY A 202 -13.17 -3.00 6.48
CA GLY A 202 -11.83 -2.58 6.08
C GLY A 202 -11.57 -1.12 6.44
N HIS A 203 -10.40 -0.61 6.06
CA HIS A 203 -9.90 0.70 6.51
C HIS A 203 -9.46 1.64 5.37
N LYS A 204 -9.85 1.34 4.11
CA LYS A 204 -9.47 2.13 2.92
C LYS A 204 -10.38 3.34 2.74
N ASP A 205 -11.69 3.12 2.70
CA ASP A 205 -12.70 4.15 2.38
C ASP A 205 -13.55 4.56 3.60
N SER A 206 -13.33 3.93 4.74
CA SER A 206 -13.98 4.25 6.02
C SER A 206 -13.08 3.80 7.17
N PRO A 207 -13.26 4.30 8.41
CA PRO A 207 -12.34 3.99 9.50
C PRO A 207 -12.37 2.51 9.92
N GLY A 208 -13.51 1.83 9.81
CA GLY A 208 -13.65 0.41 10.16
C GLY A 208 -13.08 0.08 11.55
N CYS A 209 -12.14 -0.85 11.61
CA CYS A 209 -11.46 -1.23 12.86
C CYS A 209 -10.68 -0.07 13.50
N PHE A 210 -10.20 0.89 12.70
CA PHE A 210 -9.43 2.04 13.18
C PHE A 210 -10.27 3.03 13.98
N ARG A 211 -11.59 2.84 14.12
CA ARG A 211 -12.36 3.59 15.13
C ARG A 211 -11.89 3.35 16.56
N CYS A 212 -11.25 2.21 16.82
CA CYS A 212 -10.61 1.89 18.10
C CYS A 212 -9.10 1.66 17.93
N HIS A 213 -8.70 1.01 16.84
CA HIS A 213 -7.30 0.68 16.54
C HIS A 213 -6.56 1.82 15.80
N ASP A 214 -6.67 3.05 16.28
CA ASP A 214 -6.08 4.25 15.65
C ASP A 214 -4.72 4.67 16.22
N GLY A 215 -4.27 4.01 17.29
CA GLY A 215 -3.03 4.31 17.98
C GLY A 215 -3.10 5.50 18.94
N LYS A 216 -4.25 6.18 19.03
CA LYS A 216 -4.50 7.29 19.97
C LYS A 216 -5.47 6.91 21.10
N HIS A 217 -6.08 5.74 21.06
CA HIS A 217 -6.76 5.13 22.20
C HIS A 217 -5.76 4.62 23.22
N LEU A 218 -5.65 5.31 24.35
CA LEU A 218 -4.64 5.06 25.38
C LEU A 218 -5.28 4.62 26.69
N SER A 219 -4.67 3.63 27.33
CA SER A 219 -4.96 3.23 28.70
C SER A 219 -4.35 4.20 29.73
N ALA A 220 -4.67 3.99 31.01
CA ALA A 220 -4.13 4.79 32.11
C ALA A 220 -2.59 4.74 32.22
N ASP A 221 -1.97 3.64 31.79
CA ASP A 221 -0.52 3.44 31.71
C ASP A 221 0.08 3.82 30.35
N ASN A 222 -0.69 4.55 29.51
CA ASN A 222 -0.32 5.02 28.18
C ASN A 222 -0.01 3.90 27.17
N GLN A 223 -0.59 2.71 27.33
CA GLN A 223 -0.55 1.67 26.30
C GLN A 223 -1.65 1.93 25.27
N ALA A 224 -1.29 1.86 24.00
CA ALA A 224 -2.24 2.05 22.92
C ALA A 224 -2.98 0.76 22.58
N ILE A 225 -4.19 0.87 22.03
CA ILE A 225 -4.78 -0.25 21.30
C ILE A 225 -3.92 -0.50 20.06
N ARG A 226 -3.27 -1.67 20.02
CA ARG A 226 -2.37 -2.12 18.95
C ARG A 226 -3.03 -2.06 17.57
N LEU A 227 -2.32 -1.61 16.55
CA LEU A 227 -2.84 -1.45 15.18
C LEU A 227 -1.89 -1.96 14.08
N GLU A 228 -0.86 -2.69 14.46
CA GLU A 228 0.10 -3.24 13.51
C GLU A 228 -0.63 -4.07 12.45
N CYS A 229 -0.29 -3.83 11.18
CA CYS A 229 -0.98 -4.45 10.04
C CYS A 229 -0.99 -5.99 10.14
N ASN A 230 0.08 -6.55 10.71
CA ASN A 230 0.25 -7.98 10.89
C ASN A 230 -0.72 -8.59 11.94
N ILE A 231 -1.50 -7.80 12.69
CA ILE A 231 -2.52 -8.30 13.63
C ILE A 231 -3.76 -8.75 12.86
N CYS A 232 -4.17 -7.97 11.87
CA CYS A 232 -5.41 -8.19 11.12
C CYS A 232 -5.19 -9.01 9.85
N HIS A 233 -4.07 -8.80 9.17
CA HIS A 233 -3.72 -9.49 7.94
C HIS A 233 -2.21 -9.73 7.86
N SER A 234 -1.68 -10.38 6.81
CA SER A 234 -0.24 -10.37 6.55
C SER A 234 0.18 -8.99 6.04
N ILE A 235 1.47 -8.65 6.13
CA ILE A 235 1.98 -7.44 5.45
C ILE A 235 1.68 -7.57 3.94
N PRO A 236 0.99 -6.59 3.32
CA PRO A 236 0.62 -6.69 1.92
C PRO A 236 1.84 -6.80 1.01
N GLN A 237 1.75 -7.69 0.03
CA GLN A 237 2.72 -7.83 -1.05
C GLN A 237 2.18 -7.11 -2.28
N VAL A 238 2.97 -6.19 -2.83
CA VAL A 238 2.60 -5.39 -4.00
C VAL A 238 3.39 -5.89 -5.21
N ALA A 239 2.72 -6.05 -6.34
CA ALA A 239 3.35 -6.27 -7.64
C ALA A 239 3.04 -5.10 -8.56
N ASP A 240 4.11 -4.48 -9.03
CA ASP A 240 4.08 -3.45 -10.06
C ASP A 240 3.65 -4.03 -11.43
N PRO A 241 3.26 -3.18 -12.39
CA PRO A 241 2.85 -3.60 -13.72
C PRO A 241 3.84 -4.58 -14.39
N GLY A 242 3.29 -5.70 -14.85
CA GLY A 242 4.06 -6.76 -15.52
C GLY A 242 4.96 -7.61 -14.61
N LYS A 243 4.95 -7.39 -13.28
CA LYS A 243 5.71 -8.19 -12.32
C LYS A 243 4.85 -9.28 -11.68
N PRO A 244 5.44 -10.45 -11.33
CA PRO A 244 4.74 -11.46 -10.55
C PRO A 244 4.51 -10.98 -9.11
N LEU A 245 3.41 -11.43 -8.49
CA LEU A 245 3.15 -11.22 -7.07
C LEU A 245 4.24 -11.88 -6.22
N PRO A 246 4.89 -11.13 -5.31
CA PRO A 246 5.78 -11.74 -4.32
C PRO A 246 5.04 -12.75 -3.46
N ALA A 247 5.74 -13.80 -3.02
CA ALA A 247 5.18 -14.80 -2.13
C ALA A 247 4.86 -14.17 -0.76
N ILE A 248 3.65 -14.41 -0.26
CA ILE A 248 3.31 -14.04 1.12
C ILE A 248 4.02 -15.01 2.06
N GLN A 249 5.03 -14.53 2.78
CA GLN A 249 5.70 -15.33 3.79
C GLN A 249 4.77 -15.54 5.00
N MET A 250 4.40 -16.80 5.25
CA MET A 250 3.63 -17.19 6.43
C MET A 250 4.51 -17.59 7.62
N ALA A 251 5.84 -17.62 7.43
CA ALA A 251 6.77 -18.04 8.46
C ALA A 251 6.61 -17.16 9.70
N VAL A 252 6.44 -17.80 10.85
CA VAL A 252 6.45 -17.14 12.15
C VAL A 252 7.88 -16.68 12.39
N VAL A 253 8.22 -15.49 11.89
CA VAL A 253 9.38 -14.79 12.40
C VAL A 253 9.11 -14.58 13.88
N LYS A 254 10.01 -15.07 14.74
CA LYS A 254 9.90 -14.86 16.17
C LYS A 254 10.03 -13.36 16.42
N GLU A 255 8.88 -12.71 16.53
CA GLU A 255 8.76 -11.27 16.70
C GLU A 255 9.63 -10.82 17.88
N PRO A 256 10.58 -9.90 17.68
CA PRO A 256 11.35 -9.32 18.77
C PRO A 256 10.45 -8.55 19.73
N GLU A 257 10.84 -8.43 21.00
CA GLU A 257 10.05 -7.71 22.00
C GLU A 257 9.76 -6.25 21.60
N SER A 258 10.66 -5.61 20.85
CA SER A 258 10.47 -4.25 20.33
C SER A 258 9.21 -4.11 19.47
N HIS A 259 8.86 -5.14 18.70
CA HIS A 259 7.70 -5.12 17.81
C HIS A 259 6.37 -5.32 18.55
N ARG A 260 6.43 -5.69 19.84
CA ARG A 260 5.27 -5.83 20.71
C ARG A 260 4.87 -4.54 21.41
N SER A 261 5.67 -3.48 21.25
CA SER A 261 5.31 -2.14 21.69
C SER A 261 3.97 -1.73 21.10
N THR A 262 3.05 -1.24 21.94
CA THR A 262 1.72 -0.84 21.47
C THR A 262 1.72 0.32 20.48
N THR A 263 2.84 1.03 20.42
CA THR A 263 3.08 2.19 19.58
C THR A 263 4.15 1.93 18.51
N TRP A 264 4.46 0.65 18.22
CA TRP A 264 5.52 0.26 17.28
C TRP A 264 5.43 0.94 15.92
N LEU A 265 4.23 1.09 15.34
CA LEU A 265 4.05 1.77 14.06
C LEU A 265 4.47 3.26 14.07
N ALA A 266 4.45 3.93 15.23
CA ALA A 266 5.00 5.27 15.38
C ALA A 266 6.46 5.28 15.87
N GLU A 267 6.99 4.16 16.36
CA GLU A 267 8.34 4.05 16.92
C GLU A 267 9.39 3.50 15.97
N HIS A 268 9.02 2.64 15.01
CA HIS A 268 9.97 1.92 14.15
C HIS A 268 10.95 2.88 13.45
N ARG A 269 10.48 4.08 13.07
CA ARG A 269 11.28 5.17 12.49
C ARG A 269 12.44 5.66 13.38
N PHE A 270 12.33 5.49 14.69
CA PHE A 270 13.36 5.86 15.67
C PHE A 270 14.13 4.67 16.22
N LYS A 271 13.59 3.46 16.07
CA LYS A 271 14.18 2.20 16.55
C LYS A 271 14.94 1.45 15.46
N PHE A 272 14.99 1.99 14.24
CA PHE A 272 15.71 1.41 13.13
C PHE A 272 17.22 1.38 13.38
N ASP A 273 17.83 0.20 13.25
CA ASP A 273 19.27 -0.03 13.34
C ASP A 273 19.72 -1.25 12.51
N ALA A 274 21.00 -1.60 12.64
CA ALA A 274 21.63 -2.70 11.91
C ALA A 274 21.02 -4.09 12.19
N SER A 275 20.36 -4.31 13.32
CA SER A 275 19.73 -5.61 13.62
C SER A 275 18.50 -5.90 12.75
N CYS A 276 17.93 -4.88 12.12
CA CYS A 276 16.72 -5.03 11.30
C CYS A 276 16.95 -5.97 10.10
N THR A 277 18.18 -5.98 9.57
CA THR A 277 18.57 -6.83 8.41
C THR A 277 18.56 -8.32 8.71
N ASP A 278 18.54 -8.70 9.99
CA ASP A 278 18.56 -10.11 10.40
C ASP A 278 17.25 -10.84 10.04
N CYS A 279 16.16 -10.09 9.85
CA CYS A 279 14.83 -10.64 9.59
C CYS A 279 14.22 -10.16 8.27
N HIS A 280 14.42 -8.90 7.89
CA HIS A 280 13.76 -8.27 6.74
C HIS A 280 14.70 -7.35 5.97
N THR A 281 14.40 -7.10 4.70
CA THR A 281 15.18 -6.18 3.86
C THR A 281 14.92 -4.73 4.28
N VAL A 282 15.96 -3.89 4.25
CA VAL A 282 15.91 -2.53 4.80
C VAL A 282 16.30 -1.44 3.82
N ASP A 283 16.52 -1.78 2.55
CA ASP A 283 16.95 -0.84 1.53
C ASP A 283 15.90 0.27 1.30
N ASN A 284 16.36 1.49 1.01
CA ASN A 284 15.48 2.64 0.76
C ASN A 284 14.37 2.84 1.83
N PRO A 285 14.71 2.94 3.13
CA PRO A 285 13.69 3.00 4.19
C PRO A 285 12.81 4.25 4.06
N GLY A 286 11.50 4.06 4.18
CA GLY A 286 10.51 5.11 3.97
C GLY A 286 10.17 5.38 2.50
N GLY A 287 10.88 4.75 1.55
CA GLY A 287 10.52 4.77 0.14
C GLY A 287 9.21 4.03 -0.14
N SER A 288 8.75 4.10 -1.38
CA SER A 288 7.47 3.52 -1.83
C SER A 288 7.63 2.68 -3.10
N ASP A 289 8.84 2.21 -3.37
CA ASP A 289 9.20 1.51 -4.60
C ASP A 289 9.15 -0.03 -4.49
N ASN A 290 8.67 -0.57 -3.37
CA ASN A 290 8.55 -2.01 -3.10
C ASN A 290 9.86 -2.79 -3.14
N SER A 291 11.01 -2.11 -3.09
CA SER A 291 12.31 -2.76 -3.17
C SER A 291 12.79 -3.42 -1.89
N SER A 292 12.21 -3.06 -0.76
CA SER A 292 12.45 -3.71 0.51
C SER A 292 11.18 -3.73 1.37
N PHE A 293 11.24 -4.42 2.51
CA PHE A 293 10.19 -4.32 3.52
C PHE A 293 9.97 -2.87 3.98
N CYS A 294 11.05 -2.12 4.18
CA CYS A 294 11.01 -0.72 4.62
C CYS A 294 10.63 0.27 3.52
N SER A 295 10.57 -0.16 2.24
CA SER A 295 10.13 0.67 1.12
C SER A 295 8.79 0.21 0.50
N ASN A 296 8.04 -0.60 1.25
CA ASN A 296 6.76 -1.15 0.82
C ASN A 296 5.72 -0.04 0.59
N SER A 297 5.21 0.05 -0.64
CA SER A 297 4.26 1.09 -1.06
C SER A 297 2.91 0.96 -0.37
N ALA A 298 2.48 -0.25 0.01
CA ALA A 298 1.26 -0.45 0.80
C ALA A 298 1.36 0.16 2.21
N CYS A 299 2.58 0.44 2.70
CA CYS A 299 2.81 1.12 3.97
C CYS A 299 3.11 2.61 3.77
N HIS A 300 4.06 2.93 2.88
CA HIS A 300 4.65 4.27 2.78
C HIS A 300 4.10 5.14 1.63
N ALA A 301 3.37 4.55 0.66
CA ALA A 301 2.61 5.30 -0.35
C ALA A 301 1.14 5.51 0.05
N THR A 302 0.73 5.01 1.21
CA THR A 302 -0.64 5.08 1.70
C THR A 302 -0.83 6.28 2.61
N GLN A 303 -1.87 7.07 2.35
CA GLN A 303 -2.31 8.10 3.29
C GLN A 303 -3.14 7.43 4.40
N TRP A 304 -2.59 7.40 5.61
CA TRP A 304 -3.25 6.80 6.79
C TRP A 304 -4.26 7.77 7.42
N GLN A 305 -5.39 7.99 6.74
CA GLN A 305 -6.39 9.00 7.12
C GLN A 305 -7.04 8.77 8.48
N TYR A 306 -7.23 7.51 8.88
CA TYR A 306 -7.94 7.13 10.10
C TYR A 306 -7.03 6.70 11.24
N VAL A 307 -5.71 6.91 11.12
CA VAL A 307 -4.74 6.50 12.13
C VAL A 307 -4.03 7.74 12.70
N GLY A 308 -3.98 7.83 14.02
CA GLY A 308 -3.39 8.95 14.76
C GLY A 308 -1.90 8.78 15.05
N LEU A 309 -1.09 8.21 14.15
CA LEU A 309 0.36 7.97 14.40
C LEU A 309 1.15 9.25 14.73
N ASP A 310 0.63 10.40 14.30
CA ASP A 310 1.21 11.72 14.51
C ASP A 310 0.45 12.59 15.52
N ALA A 311 -0.55 12.03 16.21
CA ALA A 311 -1.27 12.75 17.26
C ALA A 311 -0.28 13.26 18.32
N PRO A 312 -0.45 14.49 18.87
CA PRO A 312 0.53 15.10 19.78
C PRO A 312 0.93 14.21 20.96
N LYS A 313 -0.05 13.51 21.54
CA LYS A 313 0.19 12.59 22.65
C LYS A 313 0.99 11.36 22.20
N VAL A 314 0.69 10.78 21.05
CA VAL A 314 1.43 9.63 20.49
C VAL A 314 2.86 10.02 20.16
N ARG A 315 3.08 11.21 19.58
CA ARG A 315 4.43 11.75 19.36
C ARG A 315 5.21 11.94 20.66
N GLN A 316 4.55 12.42 21.72
CA GLN A 316 5.19 12.56 23.03
C GLN A 316 5.65 11.20 23.59
N LEU A 317 4.82 10.16 23.44
CA LEU A 317 5.12 8.82 23.96
C LEU A 317 6.23 8.11 23.17
N THR A 318 6.31 8.38 21.87
CA THR A 318 7.20 7.64 20.95
C THR A 318 8.51 8.37 20.64
N ALA A 319 8.59 9.68 20.91
CA ALA A 319 9.79 10.45 20.65
C ALA A 319 10.98 9.91 21.45
N PRO A 320 12.15 9.70 20.82
CA PRO A 320 13.33 9.29 21.53
C PRO A 320 13.76 10.39 22.53
N PRO A 321 14.44 10.03 23.63
CA PRO A 321 15.01 11.01 24.54
C PRO A 321 15.89 12.01 23.79
N LYS A 322 15.76 13.30 24.10
CA LYS A 322 16.65 14.33 23.54
C LYS A 322 18.06 14.11 24.09
N VAL A 323 18.94 13.52 23.28
CA VAL A 323 20.36 13.36 23.63
C VAL A 323 21.12 14.61 23.15
N PRO A 324 21.86 15.32 24.01
CA PRO A 324 22.70 16.43 23.60
C PRO A 324 23.69 15.98 22.51
N THR A 325 23.81 16.75 21.43
CA THR A 325 24.73 16.42 20.35
C THR A 325 26.17 16.62 20.84
N LYS A 326 27.05 15.64 20.63
CA LYS A 326 28.47 15.74 21.01
C LYS A 326 29.31 16.57 20.02
N GLY A 327 28.67 17.36 19.15
CA GLY A 327 29.34 18.10 18.07
C GLY A 327 29.95 17.22 16.98
N VAL A 328 29.69 15.90 16.98
CA VAL A 328 30.16 14.95 15.95
C VAL A 328 28.94 14.45 15.17
N PRO A 329 28.99 14.41 13.83
CA PRO A 329 27.94 13.80 13.02
C PRO A 329 27.67 12.35 13.47
N GLY A 330 26.41 12.04 13.78
CA GLY A 330 26.01 10.67 14.08
C GLY A 330 26.08 9.79 12.82
N PRO A 331 26.38 8.49 12.95
CA PRO A 331 26.27 7.57 11.83
C PRO A 331 24.82 7.47 11.34
N VAL A 332 24.64 7.19 10.05
CA VAL A 332 23.33 6.87 9.47
C VAL A 332 23.04 5.40 9.74
N PRO A 333 21.96 5.05 10.47
CA PRO A 333 21.72 3.67 10.88
C PRO A 333 21.27 2.76 9.74
N HIS A 334 20.91 3.32 8.58
CA HIS A 334 20.38 2.64 7.40
C HIS A 334 21.32 2.67 6.19
N PRO A 335 21.09 1.80 5.19
CA PRO A 335 21.77 1.90 3.92
C PRO A 335 21.52 3.25 3.24
N ILE A 336 22.48 3.67 2.43
CA ILE A 336 22.33 4.80 1.51
C ILE A 336 22.74 4.30 0.13
N GLY A 337 21.82 4.37 -0.82
CA GLY A 337 22.09 4.13 -2.22
C GLY A 337 21.31 5.07 -3.13
N PRO A 338 21.33 4.83 -4.46
CA PRO A 338 20.82 5.76 -5.47
C PRO A 338 19.34 6.15 -5.30
N ARG A 339 18.58 5.36 -4.54
CA ARG A 339 17.14 5.54 -4.32
C ARG A 339 16.80 6.18 -2.98
N THR A 340 17.79 6.32 -2.08
CA THR A 340 17.58 6.85 -0.74
C THR A 340 17.36 8.36 -0.78
N ASP A 341 16.15 8.81 -0.48
CA ASP A 341 15.83 10.22 -0.31
C ASP A 341 15.81 10.59 1.18
N CYS A 342 16.82 11.37 1.60
CA CYS A 342 16.99 11.81 2.98
C CYS A 342 15.78 12.63 3.48
N THR A 343 15.13 13.37 2.58
CA THR A 343 14.07 14.34 2.93
C THR A 343 12.74 13.68 3.28
N ILE A 344 12.54 12.41 2.92
CA ILE A 344 11.34 11.63 3.28
C ILE A 344 11.16 11.58 4.81
N CYS A 345 12.26 11.41 5.55
CA CYS A 345 12.24 11.37 7.02
C CYS A 345 12.83 12.62 7.70
N HIS A 346 13.79 13.30 7.06
CA HIS A 346 14.56 14.40 7.66
C HIS A 346 14.17 15.81 7.22
N GLY A 347 13.12 15.98 6.41
CA GLY A 347 12.59 17.31 6.08
C GLY A 347 12.07 18.10 7.30
N ALA A 348 11.92 19.41 7.16
CA ALA A 348 11.56 20.33 8.25
C ALA A 348 10.27 19.93 9.01
N ASP A 349 9.24 19.50 8.28
CA ASP A 349 7.95 19.07 8.85
C ASP A 349 7.81 17.54 8.93
N LYS A 350 8.93 16.83 8.82
CA LYS A 350 8.93 15.36 8.81
C LYS A 350 9.14 14.80 10.21
N VAL A 351 9.04 13.49 10.28
CA VAL A 351 9.10 12.68 11.49
C VAL A 351 10.33 12.95 12.35
N ARG A 352 11.49 13.11 11.72
CA ARG A 352 12.78 13.31 12.39
C ARG A 352 13.52 14.45 11.70
N PRO A 353 13.04 15.70 11.83
CA PRO A 353 13.63 16.82 11.11
C PRO A 353 15.12 16.91 11.37
N ALA A 354 15.89 17.28 10.35
CA ALA A 354 17.27 17.68 10.56
C ALA A 354 17.31 18.84 11.57
N PRO A 355 18.36 18.94 12.41
CA PRO A 355 18.50 20.06 13.33
C PRO A 355 18.41 21.40 12.58
N GLU A 356 17.90 22.45 13.22
CA GLU A 356 17.82 23.79 12.60
C GLU A 356 19.17 24.29 12.06
N SER A 357 20.27 23.88 12.70
CA SER A 357 21.63 24.16 12.22
C SER A 357 21.94 23.59 10.83
N HIS A 358 21.09 22.72 10.29
CA HIS A 358 21.23 22.11 8.98
C HIS A 358 20.41 22.79 7.88
N ALA A 359 19.74 23.91 8.17
CA ALA A 359 18.93 24.64 7.18
C ALA A 359 19.71 25.10 5.93
N GLY A 360 21.05 25.16 5.99
CA GLY A 360 21.93 25.54 4.87
C GLY A 360 22.55 24.38 4.08
N PHE A 361 22.31 23.12 4.46
CA PHE A 361 22.87 21.95 3.75
C PHE A 361 21.90 21.42 2.70
N THR A 362 22.44 20.99 1.55
CA THR A 362 21.65 20.27 0.53
C THR A 362 21.65 18.76 0.81
N PRO A 363 20.61 18.01 0.40
CA PRO A 363 20.55 16.56 0.59
C PRO A 363 21.80 15.80 0.11
N ASP A 364 22.39 16.22 -1.02
CA ASP A 364 23.60 15.60 -1.59
C ASP A 364 24.84 15.76 -0.71
N SER A 365 24.86 16.79 0.15
CA SER A 365 26.00 17.08 1.02
C SER A 365 26.01 16.24 2.31
N CYS A 366 24.89 15.59 2.66
CA CYS A 366 24.72 14.86 3.92
C CYS A 366 25.77 13.76 4.14
N THR A 367 26.09 12.99 3.09
CA THR A 367 26.99 11.83 3.15
C THR A 367 28.46 12.19 3.30
N SER A 368 28.80 13.48 3.16
CA SER A 368 30.15 13.99 3.44
C SER A 368 30.46 13.91 4.94
N CYS A 369 29.45 14.13 5.78
CA CYS A 369 29.57 14.12 7.24
C CYS A 369 28.97 12.87 7.89
N HIS A 370 27.84 12.39 7.37
CA HIS A 370 27.11 11.24 7.92
C HIS A 370 27.43 9.97 7.14
N LYS A 371 28.12 9.01 7.76
CA LYS A 371 28.46 7.74 7.12
C LYS A 371 27.44 6.64 7.47
N PRO A 372 26.98 5.85 6.48
CA PRO A 372 26.08 4.74 6.74
C PRO A 372 26.79 3.62 7.49
N THR A 373 26.08 2.99 8.41
CA THR A 373 26.55 1.80 9.15
C THR A 373 26.14 0.50 8.47
N LEU A 374 25.23 0.57 7.50
CA LEU A 374 24.75 -0.54 6.70
C LEU A 374 25.03 -0.28 5.22
N GLN A 375 25.22 -1.34 4.46
CA GLN A 375 25.29 -1.28 3.01
C GLN A 375 23.95 -1.71 2.43
N GLU A 376 23.59 -1.19 1.25
CA GLU A 376 22.41 -1.71 0.55
C GLU A 376 22.66 -3.20 0.29
N SER A 377 21.62 -4.01 0.46
CA SER A 377 21.68 -5.34 -0.10
C SER A 377 21.91 -5.17 -1.60
N PRO A 378 22.85 -5.90 -2.22
CA PRO A 378 22.85 -6.01 -3.67
C PRO A 378 21.44 -6.43 -4.02
N ALA A 379 20.75 -5.59 -4.82
CA ALA A 379 19.35 -5.79 -5.18
C ALA A 379 19.09 -7.28 -5.36
N ALA A 380 17.96 -7.78 -4.88
CA ALA A 380 17.52 -9.15 -5.14
C ALA A 380 17.62 -9.44 -6.65
N ALA A 381 18.79 -9.93 -7.08
CA ALA A 381 18.88 -10.92 -8.10
C ALA A 381 17.92 -11.99 -7.62
N ALA A 382 16.93 -12.29 -8.45
CA ALA A 382 15.97 -13.34 -8.26
C ALA A 382 16.57 -14.47 -7.41
N SER A 383 15.94 -14.74 -6.26
CA SER A 383 16.19 -15.89 -5.40
C SER A 383 16.87 -17.03 -6.17
N THR A 384 18.17 -17.24 -5.93
CA THR A 384 18.89 -18.44 -6.38
C THR A 384 18.48 -19.61 -5.49
N ALA A 385 17.23 -20.04 -5.62
CA ALA A 385 16.92 -21.45 -5.43
C ALA A 385 17.44 -22.17 -6.69
N PRO A 386 18.08 -23.35 -6.56
CA PRO A 386 18.65 -24.02 -7.71
C PRO A 386 17.52 -24.39 -8.68
N ALA A 387 17.56 -23.83 -9.88
CA ALA A 387 16.70 -24.24 -10.98
C ALA A 387 17.08 -25.67 -11.40
N PRO A 388 16.12 -26.57 -11.64
CA PRO A 388 16.42 -27.83 -12.30
C PRO A 388 16.94 -27.53 -13.70
N GLU A 389 18.00 -28.24 -14.07
CA GLU A 389 18.73 -28.10 -15.32
C GLU A 389 17.79 -28.04 -16.54
N SER A 390 18.05 -27.09 -17.45
CA SER A 390 17.49 -27.13 -18.80
C SER A 390 18.50 -26.65 -19.84
N PRO A 391 18.44 -27.21 -21.06
CA PRO A 391 19.58 -27.28 -21.96
C PRO A 391 19.62 -26.13 -22.98
N GLY A 392 20.84 -25.74 -23.37
CA GLY A 392 21.12 -25.16 -24.68
C GLY A 392 20.85 -23.65 -24.85
N THR A 393 21.91 -22.87 -24.75
CA THR A 393 22.03 -21.44 -25.10
C THR A 393 21.60 -21.13 -26.54
N ALA A 394 20.56 -20.31 -26.71
CA ALA A 394 20.31 -19.56 -27.95
C ALA A 394 20.67 -18.09 -27.71
N VAL A 395 21.59 -17.55 -28.53
CA VAL A 395 22.01 -16.14 -28.47
C VAL A 395 20.87 -15.26 -29.03
N PRO A 396 20.42 -14.20 -28.32
CA PRO A 396 19.31 -13.37 -28.76
C PRO A 396 19.64 -12.57 -30.03
N ALA A 397 18.68 -12.38 -30.94
CA ALA A 397 18.85 -11.58 -32.15
C ALA A 397 18.78 -10.05 -31.86
N ILE A 398 19.33 -9.23 -32.77
CA ILE A 398 19.25 -7.76 -32.68
C ILE A 398 17.83 -7.32 -33.10
N SER A 399 17.09 -6.66 -32.21
CA SER A 399 15.68 -6.29 -32.46
C SER A 399 15.47 -4.94 -33.16
N HIS A 400 16.52 -4.33 -33.71
CA HIS A 400 16.50 -3.02 -34.35
C HIS A 400 17.48 -2.94 -35.53
N ASP A 401 17.27 -1.95 -36.41
CA ASP A 401 18.21 -1.64 -37.51
C ASP A 401 19.54 -1.10 -36.96
N LEU A 402 20.63 -1.35 -37.68
CA LEU A 402 21.99 -0.91 -37.36
C LEU A 402 22.42 0.34 -38.13
N ALA A 403 21.68 0.76 -39.16
CA ALA A 403 22.02 1.96 -39.93
C ALA A 403 22.05 3.22 -39.03
N GLY A 404 23.23 3.83 -38.89
CA GLY A 404 23.46 4.99 -38.00
C GLY A 404 23.51 4.66 -36.51
N ARG A 405 23.60 3.37 -36.13
CA ARG A 405 23.69 2.86 -34.75
C ARG A 405 24.73 1.75 -34.64
N GLU A 406 25.85 1.92 -35.34
CA GLU A 406 26.88 0.90 -35.46
C GLU A 406 27.64 0.70 -34.13
N ASP A 407 27.77 1.76 -33.33
CA ASP A 407 28.43 1.69 -32.02
C ASP A 407 27.48 1.18 -30.92
N CYS A 408 27.44 -0.15 -30.78
CA CYS A 408 26.57 -0.83 -29.82
C CYS A 408 26.88 -0.44 -28.36
N LEU A 409 28.12 -0.10 -28.04
CA LEU A 409 28.55 0.15 -26.66
C LEU A 409 27.98 1.47 -26.11
N LEU A 410 27.58 2.42 -26.96
CA LEU A 410 26.89 3.64 -26.52
C LEU A 410 25.63 3.34 -25.69
N CYS A 411 24.90 2.29 -26.07
CA CYS A 411 23.67 1.90 -25.40
C CYS A 411 23.82 0.61 -24.58
N HIS A 412 24.73 -0.28 -24.96
CA HIS A 412 24.86 -1.62 -24.39
C HIS A 412 26.15 -1.84 -23.58
N ASN A 413 26.91 -0.79 -23.23
CA ASN A 413 28.09 -0.95 -22.37
C ASN A 413 27.72 -1.74 -21.08
N PRO A 414 28.36 -2.89 -20.81
CA PRO A 414 28.14 -3.66 -19.58
C PRO A 414 28.39 -2.85 -18.29
N GLU A 415 29.22 -1.81 -18.34
CA GLU A 415 29.59 -0.98 -17.20
C GLU A 415 28.62 0.18 -16.92
N GLY A 416 27.53 0.32 -17.69
CA GLY A 416 26.50 1.34 -17.40
C GLY A 416 25.76 1.93 -18.59
N GLY A 417 25.73 1.26 -19.75
CA GLY A 417 24.92 1.69 -20.89
C GLY A 417 23.42 1.69 -20.58
N LEU A 418 22.62 2.38 -21.40
CA LEU A 418 21.16 2.50 -21.25
C LEU A 418 20.44 1.14 -21.12
N LYS A 419 20.93 0.12 -21.81
CA LYS A 419 20.49 -1.27 -21.70
C LYS A 419 21.75 -2.17 -21.67
N PRO A 420 22.43 -2.28 -20.53
CA PRO A 420 23.77 -2.87 -20.49
C PRO A 420 23.73 -4.34 -20.90
N ALA A 421 24.71 -4.77 -21.70
CA ALA A 421 24.92 -6.18 -22.00
C ALA A 421 25.36 -6.94 -20.73
N PRO A 422 25.23 -8.28 -20.68
CA PRO A 422 25.62 -9.07 -19.52
C PRO A 422 27.06 -8.80 -19.07
N GLN A 423 27.33 -8.90 -17.76
CA GLN A 423 28.63 -8.53 -17.17
C GLN A 423 29.81 -9.37 -17.70
N ASP A 424 29.58 -10.60 -18.16
CA ASP A 424 30.58 -11.45 -18.82
C ASP A 424 30.92 -10.99 -20.26
N HIS A 425 30.36 -9.86 -20.71
CA HIS A 425 30.66 -9.20 -21.98
C HIS A 425 31.56 -7.97 -21.82
N ILE A 426 32.05 -7.68 -20.61
CA ILE A 426 33.06 -6.64 -20.37
C ILE A 426 34.27 -6.88 -21.29
N GLY A 427 34.71 -5.83 -21.99
CA GLY A 427 35.84 -5.88 -22.91
C GLY A 427 35.54 -6.45 -24.30
N ARG A 428 34.29 -6.85 -24.62
CA ARG A 428 33.91 -7.27 -25.96
C ARG A 428 33.73 -6.08 -26.90
N THR A 429 34.20 -6.22 -28.14
CA THR A 429 34.09 -5.18 -29.17
C THR A 429 32.77 -5.28 -29.94
N VAL A 430 32.39 -4.20 -30.63
CA VAL A 430 31.20 -4.16 -31.51
C VAL A 430 31.22 -5.28 -32.55
N GLU A 431 32.39 -5.63 -33.10
CA GLU A 431 32.55 -6.72 -34.06
C GLU A 431 32.23 -8.09 -33.43
N THR A 432 32.57 -8.27 -32.16
CA THR A 432 32.24 -9.48 -31.40
C THR A 432 30.73 -9.58 -31.16
N CYS A 433 30.09 -8.45 -30.86
CA CYS A 433 28.64 -8.38 -30.69
C CYS A 433 27.91 -8.78 -31.99
N GLN A 434 28.31 -8.23 -33.13
CA GLN A 434 27.69 -8.52 -34.43
C GLN A 434 27.99 -9.94 -34.96
N ALA A 435 29.02 -10.61 -34.45
CA ALA A 435 29.30 -12.01 -34.78
C ALA A 435 28.28 -12.97 -34.16
N CYS A 436 27.84 -12.69 -32.92
CA CYS A 436 26.92 -13.54 -32.16
C CYS A 436 25.46 -13.10 -32.28
N HIS A 437 25.21 -11.79 -32.36
CA HIS A 437 23.88 -11.21 -32.48
C HIS A 437 23.64 -10.80 -33.93
N LYS A 438 22.83 -11.59 -34.65
CA LYS A 438 22.41 -11.27 -36.02
C LYS A 438 21.05 -10.57 -36.00
N PRO A 439 20.78 -9.63 -36.91
CA PRO A 439 19.41 -9.18 -37.14
C PRO A 439 18.54 -10.38 -37.54
N PRO A 440 17.24 -10.39 -37.22
CA PRO A 440 16.33 -11.40 -37.73
C PRO A 440 16.36 -11.38 -39.27
N ALA A 441 16.43 -12.57 -39.87
CA ALA A 441 16.45 -12.77 -41.32
C ALA A 441 15.14 -12.34 -41.99
#